data_AF-A0A316UBK7-F1
#
_entry.id   AF-A0A316UBK7-F1
#
_cell.length_a   1.000
_cell.length_b   1.000
_cell.length_c   1.000
_cell.angle_alpha   90.00
_cell.angle_beta   90.00
_cell.angle_gamma   90.00
#
_symmetry.space_group_name_H-M   'P 1'
#
loop_
_entity.id
_entity.type
_entity.pdbx_description
1 polymer ?
#
loop_
_entity_poly.entity_id
_entity_poly.type
_entity_poly.pdbx_seq_one_letter_code
_entity_poly.pdbx_strand_id
1 'polypeptide(L)'
;MPPRINRSLTSSARATLTSMPDEILWEICLRVDNLGGLAQVCRRLHLFSKSNTLRAQYLVKTYGRPYAMFHAIARPKIFDPLLCKALIAAGATISLALVQELTKVISVSRAFRSRARGQTHICLSRHSHYIQRYFSSGNARIEYAKKDSWCLNLTFLAATAVIIEGAIRYSHLRLETSEMELFLDWTTGRIALSRAALETMFLERQFAPLPLRMEQYKASYTKNLLSNVLENAATVSELLYAQLIHNSRKRKTPVVSSGPAKIKMTKT
;
A
#
# COMPACT_ATOMS: atom_id res chain seq x y z
N MET A 1 16.83 24.67 -31.67
CA MET A 1 15.70 24.10 -32.42
C MET A 1 15.47 22.67 -31.95
N PRO A 2 14.26 22.28 -31.52
CA PRO A 2 13.99 20.87 -31.20
C PRO A 2 13.93 20.05 -32.50
N PRO A 3 14.40 18.78 -32.49
CA PRO A 3 14.39 17.95 -33.68
C PRO A 3 12.95 17.65 -34.12
N ARG A 4 12.65 17.87 -35.40
CA ARG A 4 11.41 17.44 -36.04
C ARG A 4 11.39 15.90 -36.07
N ILE A 5 10.60 15.30 -35.18
CA ILE A 5 10.38 13.85 -35.17
C ILE A 5 9.61 13.48 -36.45
N ASN A 6 10.25 12.71 -37.33
CA ASN A 6 9.66 12.17 -38.55
C ASN A 6 8.42 11.32 -38.24
N ARG A 7 7.23 11.78 -38.67
CA ARG A 7 5.93 11.12 -38.48
C ARG A 7 5.68 9.92 -39.41
N SER A 8 6.66 9.48 -40.21
CA SER A 8 6.43 8.47 -41.27
C SER A 8 6.47 7.02 -40.82
N LEU A 9 6.85 6.71 -39.57
CA LEU A 9 6.87 5.33 -39.03
C LEU A 9 5.50 4.82 -38.52
N THR A 10 4.40 5.57 -38.67
CA THR A 10 3.25 5.42 -37.74
C THR A 10 2.02 4.65 -38.20
N SER A 11 1.88 4.19 -39.46
CA SER A 11 0.65 3.47 -39.85
C SER A 11 0.73 1.96 -39.60
N SER A 12 1.81 1.31 -40.07
CA SER A 12 1.97 -0.15 -39.96
C SER A 12 2.12 -0.62 -38.51
N ALA A 13 3.04 -0.04 -37.74
CA ALA A 13 3.26 -0.41 -36.34
C ALA A 13 2.04 -0.17 -35.43
N ARG A 14 1.22 0.84 -35.75
CA ARG A 14 0.01 1.17 -35.00
C ARG A 14 -1.11 0.17 -35.29
N ALA A 15 -1.18 -0.35 -36.52
CA ALA A 15 -2.07 -1.46 -36.85
C ALA A 15 -1.69 -2.72 -36.04
N THR A 16 -0.38 -3.03 -35.93
CA THR A 16 0.10 -4.22 -35.21
C THR A 16 -0.24 -4.22 -33.73
N LEU A 17 -0.03 -3.11 -33.00
CA LEU A 17 -0.35 -3.03 -31.57
C LEU A 17 -1.85 -3.15 -31.29
N THR A 18 -2.70 -2.74 -32.23
CA THR A 18 -4.15 -2.75 -32.05
C THR A 18 -4.73 -4.15 -32.24
N SER A 19 -4.03 -5.03 -32.97
CA SER A 19 -4.44 -6.42 -33.22
C SER A 19 -3.75 -7.45 -32.30
N MET A 20 -2.85 -7.04 -31.41
CA MET A 20 -2.14 -7.98 -30.51
C MET A 20 -3.10 -8.67 -29.52
N PRO A 21 -2.83 -9.93 -29.11
CA PRO A 21 -3.54 -10.56 -27.99
C PRO A 21 -3.34 -9.79 -26.67
N ASP A 22 -4.32 -9.88 -25.76
CA ASP A 22 -4.29 -9.15 -24.49
C ASP A 22 -3.13 -9.60 -23.60
N GLU A 23 -2.68 -10.85 -23.71
CA GLU A 23 -1.53 -11.41 -22.99
C GLU A 23 -0.23 -10.68 -23.37
N ILE A 24 -0.08 -10.32 -24.64
CA ILE A 24 1.09 -9.57 -25.12
C ILE A 24 1.03 -8.13 -24.64
N LEU A 25 -0.16 -7.51 -24.69
CA LEU A 25 -0.35 -6.16 -24.15
C LEU A 25 -0.08 -6.11 -22.64
N TRP A 26 -0.45 -7.17 -21.91
CA TRP A 26 -0.14 -7.36 -20.50
C TRP A 26 1.36 -7.36 -20.24
N GLU A 27 2.10 -8.22 -20.94
CA GLU A 27 3.55 -8.31 -20.82
C GLU A 27 4.25 -6.99 -21.16
N ILE A 28 3.82 -6.30 -22.21
CA ILE A 28 4.33 -4.97 -22.57
C ILE A 28 4.12 -4.01 -21.40
N CYS A 29 2.90 -3.92 -20.87
CA CYS A 29 2.59 -3.00 -19.78
C CYS A 29 3.40 -3.30 -18.51
N LEU A 30 3.69 -4.57 -18.22
CA LEU A 30 4.51 -4.98 -17.08
C LEU A 30 6.02 -4.73 -17.27
N ARG A 31 6.49 -4.41 -18.48
CA ARG A 31 7.92 -4.18 -18.78
C ARG A 31 8.26 -2.71 -18.99
N VAL A 32 7.26 -1.85 -19.16
CA VAL A 32 7.46 -0.41 -19.40
C VAL A 32 7.70 0.33 -18.09
N ASP A 33 8.69 1.22 -18.04
CA ASP A 33 9.03 1.96 -16.82
C ASP A 33 7.93 2.92 -16.35
N ASN A 34 7.13 3.46 -17.28
CA ASN A 34 6.05 4.40 -16.99
C ASN A 34 4.77 4.11 -17.77
N LEU A 35 3.76 3.54 -17.08
CA LEU A 35 2.43 3.28 -17.64
C LEU A 35 1.72 4.55 -18.17
N GLY A 36 2.03 5.73 -17.62
CA GLY A 36 1.41 6.98 -18.04
C GLY A 36 1.74 7.37 -19.49
N GLY A 37 2.93 6.99 -19.97
CA GLY A 37 3.36 7.25 -21.35
C GLY A 37 2.58 6.44 -22.39
N LEU A 38 1.97 5.32 -22.01
CA LEU A 38 1.24 4.43 -22.93
C LEU A 38 0.00 5.09 -23.54
N ALA A 39 -0.53 6.14 -22.89
CA ALA A 39 -1.62 6.96 -23.43
C ALA A 39 -1.28 7.58 -24.79
N GLN A 40 0.01 7.86 -25.04
CA GLN A 40 0.49 8.51 -26.26
C GLN A 40 0.73 7.51 -27.40
N VAL A 41 0.86 6.20 -27.09
CA VAL A 41 1.20 5.16 -28.06
C VAL A 41 -0.05 4.64 -28.78
N CYS A 42 -0.99 4.05 -28.04
CA CYS A 42 -2.19 3.42 -28.58
C CYS A 42 -3.37 3.52 -27.62
N ARG A 43 -4.59 3.77 -28.15
CA ARG A 43 -5.83 3.83 -27.36
C ARG A 43 -6.11 2.53 -26.61
N ARG A 44 -5.86 1.36 -27.23
CA ARG A 44 -6.08 0.06 -26.59
C ARG A 44 -5.14 -0.13 -25.39
N LEU A 45 -3.85 0.16 -25.55
CA LEU A 45 -2.88 0.15 -24.43
C LEU A 45 -3.27 1.14 -23.33
N HIS A 46 -3.77 2.33 -23.69
CA HIS A 46 -4.27 3.29 -22.71
C HIS A 46 -5.42 2.72 -21.89
N LEU A 47 -6.41 2.11 -22.52
CA LEU A 47 -7.53 1.47 -21.83
C LEU A 47 -7.05 0.30 -20.96
N PHE A 48 -6.14 -0.53 -21.48
CA PHE A 48 -5.55 -1.65 -20.76
C PHE A 48 -4.81 -1.20 -19.50
N SER A 49 -4.03 -0.10 -19.60
CA SER A 49 -3.30 0.52 -18.48
C SER A 49 -4.21 1.06 -17.36
N LYS A 50 -5.53 1.17 -17.60
CA LYS A 50 -6.52 1.55 -16.57
C LYS A 50 -7.01 0.37 -15.74
N SER A 51 -6.75 -0.87 -16.16
CA SER A 51 -7.13 -2.05 -15.40
C SER A 51 -6.47 -2.07 -14.02
N ASN A 52 -7.29 -2.21 -12.97
CA ASN A 52 -6.80 -2.23 -11.59
C ASN A 52 -5.94 -3.47 -11.30
N THR A 53 -6.26 -4.62 -11.90
CA THR A 53 -5.45 -5.84 -11.79
C THR A 53 -4.05 -5.64 -12.40
N LEU A 54 -3.98 -5.03 -13.58
CA LEU A 54 -2.71 -4.75 -14.25
C LEU A 54 -1.88 -3.74 -13.47
N ARG A 55 -2.50 -2.64 -13.02
CA ARG A 55 -1.84 -1.62 -12.18
C ARG A 55 -1.29 -2.23 -10.89
N ALA A 56 -2.07 -3.09 -10.24
CA ALA A 56 -1.65 -3.78 -9.04
C ALA A 56 -0.42 -4.66 -9.29
N GLN A 57 -0.44 -5.49 -10.33
CA GLN A 57 0.71 -6.33 -10.70
C GLN A 57 1.93 -5.51 -11.08
N TYR A 58 1.74 -4.45 -11.86
CA TYR A 58 2.79 -3.50 -12.21
C TYR A 58 3.42 -2.89 -10.95
N LEU A 59 2.62 -2.34 -10.03
CA LEU A 59 3.12 -1.72 -8.80
C LEU A 59 3.87 -2.72 -7.92
N VAL A 60 3.38 -3.95 -7.79
CA VAL A 60 4.05 -5.02 -7.04
C VAL A 60 5.36 -5.43 -7.69
N LYS A 61 5.41 -5.51 -9.03
CA LYS A 61 6.62 -5.84 -9.78
C LYS A 61 7.67 -4.72 -9.69
N THR A 62 7.25 -3.47 -9.84
CA THR A 62 8.15 -2.31 -9.88
C THR A 62 8.68 -1.93 -8.50
N TYR A 63 7.84 -1.93 -7.47
CA TYR A 63 8.20 -1.44 -6.13
C TYR A 63 8.36 -2.54 -5.08
N GLY A 64 8.05 -3.79 -5.43
CA GLY A 64 8.00 -4.89 -4.48
C GLY A 64 6.75 -4.88 -3.61
N ARG A 65 6.46 -6.04 -3.00
CA ARG A 65 5.29 -6.25 -2.13
C ARG A 65 5.22 -5.27 -0.95
N PRO A 66 6.32 -4.97 -0.22
CA PRO A 66 6.31 -4.07 0.93
C PRO A 66 5.85 -2.65 0.61
N TYR A 67 6.25 -2.13 -0.55
CA TYR A 67 6.12 -0.71 -0.88
C TYR A 67 5.02 -0.43 -1.92
N ALA A 68 4.50 -1.45 -2.61
CA ALA A 68 3.49 -1.27 -3.65
C ALA A 68 2.26 -0.48 -3.18
N MET A 69 1.73 -0.78 -1.98
CA MET A 69 0.57 -0.07 -1.43
C MET A 69 0.88 1.41 -1.19
N PHE A 70 2.05 1.71 -0.63
CA PHE A 70 2.48 3.08 -0.37
C PHE A 70 2.60 3.89 -1.69
N HIS A 71 3.29 3.34 -2.69
CA HIS A 71 3.44 4.00 -3.99
C HIS A 71 2.11 4.17 -4.74
N ALA A 72 1.15 3.28 -4.50
CA ALA A 72 -0.21 3.43 -5.01
C ALA A 72 -0.91 4.64 -4.36
N ILE A 73 -0.89 4.73 -3.03
CA ILE A 73 -1.52 5.83 -2.27
C ILE A 73 -0.92 7.19 -2.63
N ALA A 74 0.39 7.25 -2.85
CA ALA A 74 1.09 8.46 -3.31
C ALA A 74 0.62 8.95 -4.71
N ARG A 75 -0.19 8.15 -5.41
CA ARG A 75 -0.80 8.48 -6.72
C ARG A 75 -2.32 8.56 -6.59
N PRO A 76 -2.86 9.59 -5.92
CA PRO A 76 -4.28 9.66 -5.56
C PRO A 76 -5.24 9.60 -6.74
N LYS A 77 -4.84 10.09 -7.93
CA LYS A 77 -5.67 10.06 -9.14
C LYS A 77 -5.96 8.64 -9.67
N ILE A 78 -5.12 7.67 -9.32
CA ILE A 78 -5.29 6.27 -9.75
C ILE A 78 -5.70 5.35 -8.61
N PHE A 79 -5.56 5.79 -7.36
CA PHE A 79 -5.79 4.96 -6.19
C PHE A 79 -7.23 5.07 -5.70
N ASP A 80 -7.97 3.99 -5.95
CA ASP A 80 -9.35 3.81 -5.53
C ASP A 80 -9.50 2.51 -4.72
N PRO A 81 -10.67 2.24 -4.11
CA PRO A 81 -10.90 1.02 -3.35
C PRO A 81 -10.72 -0.27 -4.15
N LEU A 82 -10.97 -0.25 -5.47
CA LEU A 82 -10.82 -1.44 -6.33
C LEU A 82 -9.35 -1.74 -6.58
N LEU A 83 -8.51 -0.72 -6.80
CA LEU A 83 -7.07 -0.88 -6.88
C LEU A 83 -6.48 -1.35 -5.56
N CYS A 84 -6.98 -0.86 -4.41
CA CYS A 84 -6.59 -1.36 -3.10
C CYS A 84 -6.83 -2.89 -2.99
N LYS A 85 -8.03 -3.37 -3.34
CA LYS A 85 -8.36 -4.81 -3.38
C LYS A 85 -7.46 -5.58 -4.35
N ALA A 86 -7.24 -5.03 -5.55
CA ALA A 86 -6.37 -5.66 -6.55
C ALA A 86 -4.92 -5.77 -6.07
N LEU A 87 -4.39 -4.76 -5.36
CA LEU A 87 -3.05 -4.77 -4.76
C LEU A 87 -2.91 -5.87 -3.71
N ILE A 88 -3.91 -6.00 -2.83
CA ILE A 88 -3.96 -7.07 -1.84
C ILE A 88 -3.94 -8.45 -2.51
N ALA A 89 -4.78 -8.65 -3.54
CA ALA A 89 -4.81 -9.89 -4.31
C ALA A 89 -3.46 -10.17 -5.02
N ALA A 90 -2.84 -9.13 -5.58
CA ALA A 90 -1.52 -9.22 -6.19
C ALA A 90 -0.40 -9.52 -5.17
N GLY A 91 -0.63 -9.27 -3.88
CA GLY A 91 0.28 -9.60 -2.78
C GLY A 91 1.01 -8.43 -2.19
N ALA A 92 0.55 -7.21 -2.43
CA ALA A 92 1.00 -6.05 -1.67
C ALA A 92 0.71 -6.25 -0.18
N THR A 93 1.68 -5.92 0.66
CA THR A 93 1.50 -5.93 2.12
C THR A 93 0.84 -4.63 2.55
N ILE A 94 0.03 -4.70 3.60
CA ILE A 94 -0.52 -3.52 4.25
C ILE A 94 0.21 -3.40 5.56
N SER A 95 1.23 -2.55 5.59
CA SER A 95 2.00 -2.36 6.81
C SER A 95 1.14 -1.77 7.91
N LEU A 96 1.30 -2.25 9.14
CA LEU A 96 0.61 -1.66 10.29
C LEU A 96 0.96 -0.17 10.46
N ALA A 97 2.21 0.23 10.21
CA ALA A 97 2.64 1.62 10.25
C ALA A 97 1.82 2.50 9.30
N LEU A 98 1.58 2.02 8.07
CA LEU A 98 0.75 2.69 7.07
C LEU A 98 -0.68 2.91 7.58
N VAL A 99 -1.28 1.89 8.19
CA VAL A 99 -2.65 1.93 8.71
C VAL A 99 -2.77 2.92 9.86
N GLN A 100 -1.81 2.92 10.78
CA GLN A 100 -1.75 3.85 11.91
C GLN A 100 -1.63 5.30 11.41
N GLU A 101 -0.74 5.57 10.46
CA GLU A 101 -0.56 6.91 9.89
C GLU A 101 -1.81 7.40 9.15
N LEU A 102 -2.46 6.54 8.36
CA LEU A 102 -3.72 6.90 7.71
C LEU A 102 -4.83 7.18 8.72
N THR A 103 -4.89 6.42 9.82
CA THR A 103 -5.85 6.62 10.90
C THR A 103 -5.60 7.97 11.60
N LYS A 104 -4.33 8.32 11.89
CA LYS A 104 -3.96 9.64 12.43
C LYS A 104 -4.44 10.76 11.50
N VAL A 105 -4.29 10.61 10.18
CA VAL A 105 -4.72 11.64 9.21
C VAL A 105 -6.24 11.80 9.18
N ILE A 106 -7.01 10.71 9.23
CA ILE A 106 -8.48 10.76 9.17
C ILE A 106 -9.10 11.24 10.49
N SER A 107 -8.57 10.82 11.64
CA SER A 107 -9.10 11.17 12.97
C SER A 107 -8.97 12.64 13.34
N VAL A 108 -8.27 13.47 12.56
CA VAL A 108 -8.10 14.91 12.85
C VAL A 108 -9.21 15.78 12.25
N SER A 109 -10.11 15.24 11.42
CA SER A 109 -11.35 15.93 11.05
C SER A 109 -12.17 16.30 12.30
N ARG A 110 -12.60 17.56 12.44
CA ARG A 110 -13.20 18.16 13.66
C ARG A 110 -14.30 17.32 14.34
N ALA A 111 -15.04 16.49 13.61
CA ALA A 111 -16.07 15.59 14.13
C ALA A 111 -15.51 14.44 15.02
N PHE A 112 -14.27 14.00 14.81
CA PHE A 112 -13.63 12.93 15.60
C PHE A 112 -13.04 13.42 16.93
N ARG A 113 -12.70 14.72 17.03
CA ARG A 113 -11.96 15.29 18.18
C ARG A 113 -12.80 15.44 19.46
N SER A 114 -14.13 15.54 19.39
CA SER A 114 -14.92 15.83 20.60
C SER A 114 -15.11 14.61 21.53
N ARG A 115 -14.95 13.37 21.04
CA ARG A 115 -15.10 12.13 21.85
C ARG A 115 -13.83 11.31 22.04
N ALA A 116 -12.74 11.63 21.34
CA ALA A 116 -11.44 10.97 21.51
C ALA A 116 -10.55 11.62 22.58
N ARG A 117 -11.06 12.61 23.34
CA ARG A 117 -10.35 13.18 24.50
C ARG A 117 -10.25 12.11 25.60
N GLY A 118 -9.15 11.36 25.59
CA GLY A 118 -8.82 10.42 26.67
C GLY A 118 -8.19 9.08 26.24
N GLN A 119 -8.04 8.78 24.94
CA GLN A 119 -7.43 7.53 24.49
C GLN A 119 -6.31 7.79 23.48
N THR A 120 -5.07 7.77 23.97
CA THR A 120 -3.83 7.67 23.20
C THR A 120 -3.68 6.32 22.48
N HIS A 121 -4.56 5.34 22.76
CA HIS A 121 -4.54 4.04 22.12
C HIS A 121 -5.17 4.07 20.71
N ILE A 122 -4.40 3.69 19.69
CA ILE A 122 -4.89 3.48 18.32
C ILE A 122 -5.69 2.16 18.30
N CYS A 123 -6.95 2.20 18.74
CA CYS A 123 -7.85 1.05 18.64
C CYS A 123 -8.41 0.98 17.21
N LEU A 124 -7.75 0.24 16.31
CA LEU A 124 -8.12 0.14 14.90
C LEU A 124 -9.56 -0.39 14.69
N SER A 125 -10.03 -1.29 15.54
CA SER A 125 -11.40 -1.84 15.48
C SER A 125 -12.48 -0.79 15.76
N ARG A 126 -12.28 0.08 16.77
CA ARG A 126 -13.19 1.20 17.06
C ARG A 126 -13.23 2.23 15.92
N HIS A 127 -12.07 2.52 15.33
CA HIS A 127 -11.98 3.45 14.20
C HIS A 127 -12.70 2.92 12.95
N SER A 128 -12.54 1.62 12.63
CA SER A 128 -13.22 0.98 11.50
C SER A 128 -14.76 1.06 11.62
N HIS A 129 -15.31 0.71 12.79
CA HIS A 129 -16.76 0.80 13.03
C HIS A 129 -17.28 2.24 12.93
N TYR A 130 -16.53 3.22 13.43
CA TYR A 130 -16.93 4.61 13.33
C TYR A 130 -16.93 5.10 11.88
N ILE A 131 -15.89 4.76 11.11
CA ILE A 131 -15.78 5.10 9.69
C ILE A 131 -16.96 4.51 8.89
N GLN A 132 -17.34 3.26 9.17
CA GLN A 132 -18.53 2.64 8.56
C GLN A 132 -19.82 3.37 8.92
N ARG A 133 -20.02 3.76 10.20
CA ARG A 133 -21.20 4.55 10.61
C ARG A 133 -21.26 5.93 9.96
N TYR A 134 -20.11 6.58 9.83
CA TYR A 134 -20.01 7.89 9.19
C TYR A 134 -20.39 7.81 7.70
N PHE A 135 -20.08 6.69 7.04
CA PHE A 135 -20.49 6.40 5.66
C PHE A 135 -22.01 6.37 5.48
N SER A 136 -22.73 5.72 6.41
CA SER A 136 -24.20 5.67 6.40
C SER A 136 -24.86 7.04 6.57
N SER A 137 -24.12 8.06 7.00
CA SER A 137 -24.64 9.40 7.28
C SER A 137 -24.48 10.42 6.14
N GLY A 138 -23.85 10.05 5.01
CA GLY A 138 -23.79 10.88 3.80
C GLY A 138 -22.91 12.14 3.84
N ASN A 139 -22.33 12.51 4.99
CA ASN A 139 -21.64 13.80 5.21
C ASN A 139 -20.10 13.73 5.17
N ALA A 140 -19.50 12.89 4.33
CA ALA A 140 -18.06 12.64 4.35
C ALA A 140 -17.24 13.62 3.46
N ARG A 141 -17.01 14.84 3.94
CA ARG A 141 -15.83 15.63 3.54
C ARG A 141 -14.75 15.50 4.63
N ILE A 142 -13.60 14.95 4.27
CA ILE A 142 -12.41 15.05 5.12
C ILE A 142 -11.69 16.35 4.83
N GLU A 143 -11.53 17.16 5.88
CA GLU A 143 -10.48 18.17 5.90
C GLU A 143 -9.18 17.48 6.30
N TYR A 144 -8.29 17.27 5.32
CA TYR A 144 -6.95 16.76 5.60
C TYR A 144 -6.24 17.75 6.53
N ALA A 145 -5.86 17.29 7.71
CA ALA A 145 -5.40 18.17 8.78
C ALA A 145 -4.04 18.83 8.55
N LYS A 146 -3.28 18.42 7.53
CA LYS A 146 -1.97 18.99 7.21
C LYS A 146 -1.77 19.12 5.71
N LYS A 147 -1.40 20.32 5.27
CA LYS A 147 -1.15 20.71 3.87
C LYS A 147 0.03 19.96 3.22
N ASP A 148 0.82 19.21 3.99
CA ASP A 148 2.06 18.55 3.54
C ASP A 148 2.08 17.02 3.74
N SER A 149 0.93 16.33 3.90
CA SER A 149 0.96 14.87 4.12
C SER A 149 1.36 14.12 2.84
N TRP A 150 2.08 13.00 2.95
CA TRP A 150 2.42 12.14 1.80
C TRP A 150 1.16 11.54 1.12
N CYS A 151 0.04 11.53 1.84
CA CYS A 151 -1.28 11.14 1.35
C CYS A 151 -2.14 12.35 0.92
N LEU A 152 -1.53 13.50 0.59
CA LEU A 152 -2.25 14.67 0.09
C LEU A 152 -3.07 14.28 -1.16
N ASN A 153 -4.36 14.62 -1.15
CA ASN A 153 -5.34 14.28 -2.20
C ASN A 153 -5.77 12.81 -2.27
N LEU A 154 -5.34 11.95 -1.34
CA LEU A 154 -5.94 10.63 -1.20
C LEU A 154 -7.46 10.78 -1.06
N THR A 155 -8.26 9.91 -1.66
CA THR A 155 -9.71 9.98 -1.47
C THR A 155 -10.09 9.33 -0.14
N PHE A 156 -11.17 9.80 0.48
CA PHE A 156 -11.69 9.21 1.71
C PHE A 156 -11.96 7.70 1.57
N LEU A 157 -12.58 7.32 0.45
CA LEU A 157 -12.90 5.93 0.14
C LEU A 157 -11.65 5.05 0.07
N ALA A 158 -10.61 5.56 -0.59
CA ALA A 158 -9.39 4.80 -0.75
C ALA A 158 -8.60 4.69 0.56
N ALA A 159 -8.56 5.76 1.36
CA ALA A 159 -7.97 5.71 2.70
C ALA A 159 -8.72 4.73 3.62
N THR A 160 -10.05 4.77 3.59
CA THR A 160 -10.93 3.88 4.35
C THR A 160 -10.74 2.42 3.95
N ALA A 161 -10.59 2.11 2.66
CA ALA A 161 -10.35 0.75 2.20
C ALA A 161 -9.09 0.15 2.83
N VAL A 162 -8.01 0.93 2.92
CA VAL A 162 -6.75 0.50 3.56
C VAL A 162 -6.93 0.33 5.07
N ILE A 163 -7.64 1.25 5.73
CA ILE A 163 -7.87 1.16 7.18
C ILE A 163 -8.75 -0.03 7.55
N ILE A 164 -9.83 -0.28 6.82
CA ILE A 164 -10.71 -1.43 7.06
C ILE A 164 -9.93 -2.73 6.91
N GLU A 165 -9.18 -2.87 5.82
CA GLU A 165 -8.36 -4.06 5.60
C GLU A 165 -7.28 -4.22 6.66
N GLY A 166 -6.63 -3.12 7.05
CA GLY A 166 -5.66 -3.11 8.15
C GLY A 166 -6.29 -3.51 9.48
N ALA A 167 -7.48 -2.99 9.79
CA ALA A 167 -8.22 -3.32 11.01
C ALA A 167 -8.63 -4.79 11.05
N ILE A 168 -9.02 -5.39 9.92
CA ILE A 168 -9.29 -6.83 9.83
C ILE A 168 -8.02 -7.62 10.19
N ARG A 169 -6.89 -7.30 9.55
CA ARG A 169 -5.62 -8.01 9.74
C ARG A 169 -5.05 -7.88 11.15
N TYR A 170 -5.14 -6.69 11.73
CA TYR A 170 -4.49 -6.33 12.98
C TYR A 170 -5.47 -6.19 14.15
N SER A 171 -6.71 -6.69 14.00
CA SER A 171 -7.77 -6.60 15.02
C SER A 171 -7.39 -7.22 16.37
N HIS A 172 -6.52 -8.23 16.35
CA HIS A 172 -6.05 -8.95 17.53
C HIS A 172 -4.92 -8.22 18.27
N LEU A 173 -4.30 -7.21 17.66
CA LEU A 173 -3.19 -6.48 18.25
C LEU A 173 -3.69 -5.33 19.12
N ARG A 174 -3.16 -5.24 20.35
CA ARG A 174 -3.26 -4.03 21.16
C ARG A 174 -2.02 -3.19 20.93
N LEU A 175 -2.21 -1.96 20.48
CA LEU A 175 -1.13 -1.06 20.09
C LEU A 175 -1.12 0.14 21.03
N GLU A 176 0.01 0.30 21.72
CA GLU A 176 0.27 1.41 22.62
C GLU A 176 1.00 2.55 21.90
N THR A 177 1.81 2.22 20.90
CA THR A 177 2.67 3.14 20.17
C THR A 177 2.57 2.95 18.66
N SER A 178 2.99 3.97 17.91
CA SER A 178 3.09 3.87 16.46
C SER A 178 4.31 3.06 16.06
N GLU A 179 4.15 2.10 15.15
CA GLU A 179 5.27 1.29 14.63
C GLU A 179 6.33 2.18 13.97
N MET A 180 5.92 3.27 13.33
CA MET A 180 6.86 4.21 12.72
C MET A 180 7.66 4.97 13.77
N GLU A 181 7.05 5.39 14.88
CA GLU A 181 7.74 6.04 15.99
C GLU A 181 8.71 5.06 16.66
N LEU A 182 8.26 3.82 16.89
CA LEU A 182 9.10 2.74 17.43
C LEU A 182 10.34 2.48 16.55
N PHE A 183 10.14 2.40 15.23
CA PHE A 183 11.23 2.22 14.28
C PHE A 183 12.20 3.41 14.27
N LEU A 184 11.69 4.65 14.36
CA LEU A 184 12.54 5.85 14.43
C LEU A 184 13.33 5.90 15.73
N ASP A 185 12.70 5.64 16.87
CA ASP A 185 13.39 5.66 18.16
C ASP A 185 14.46 4.55 18.23
N TRP A 186 14.21 3.39 17.61
CA TRP A 186 15.20 2.33 17.51
C TRP A 186 16.37 2.72 16.59
N THR A 187 16.09 3.18 15.37
CA THR A 187 17.14 3.58 14.41
C THR A 187 17.95 4.79 14.87
N THR A 188 17.38 5.67 15.68
CA THR A 188 18.09 6.79 16.32
C THR A 188 18.87 6.38 17.58
N GLY A 189 18.73 5.14 18.05
CA GLY A 189 19.37 4.65 19.27
C GLY A 189 18.75 5.15 20.58
N ARG A 190 17.53 5.71 20.53
CA ARG A 190 16.79 6.14 21.73
C ARG A 190 16.22 4.97 22.51
N ILE A 191 15.91 3.87 21.82
CA ILE A 191 15.46 2.62 22.42
C ILE A 191 16.27 1.46 21.85
N ALA A 192 16.48 0.44 22.69
CA ALA A 192 16.97 -0.86 22.24
C ALA A 192 15.75 -1.77 21.98
N LEU A 193 15.69 -2.37 20.79
CA LEU A 193 14.72 -3.41 20.47
C LEU A 193 15.42 -4.77 20.45
N SER A 194 14.82 -5.77 21.10
CA SER A 194 15.30 -7.14 20.98
C SER A 194 15.08 -7.68 19.57
N ARG A 195 15.85 -8.70 19.17
CA ARG A 195 15.64 -9.39 17.89
C ARG A 195 14.20 -9.88 17.74
N ALA A 196 13.61 -10.44 18.79
CA ALA A 196 12.23 -10.88 18.80
C ALA A 196 11.24 -9.74 18.53
N ALA A 197 11.45 -8.56 19.14
CA ALA A 197 10.61 -7.39 18.89
C ALA A 197 10.72 -6.90 17.43
N LEU A 198 11.92 -6.93 16.86
CA LEU A 198 12.14 -6.60 15.45
C LEU A 198 11.50 -7.63 14.52
N GLU A 199 11.61 -8.92 14.83
CA GLU A 199 10.96 -10.00 14.07
C GLU A 199 9.44 -9.86 14.11
N THR A 200 8.85 -9.58 15.28
CA THR A 200 7.41 -9.26 15.38
C THR A 200 7.04 -8.06 14.51
N MET A 201 7.82 -6.97 14.56
CA MET A 201 7.56 -5.77 13.75
C MET A 201 7.62 -6.05 12.24
N PHE A 202 8.68 -6.68 11.75
CA PHE A 202 8.86 -6.91 10.31
C PHE A 202 8.04 -8.09 9.78
N LEU A 203 7.97 -9.22 10.51
CA LEU A 203 7.37 -10.45 10.02
C LEU A 203 5.87 -10.53 10.31
N GLU A 204 5.44 -10.21 11.53
CA GLU A 204 4.03 -10.31 11.94
C GLU A 204 3.26 -9.05 11.55
N ARG A 205 3.81 -7.88 11.89
CA ARG A 205 3.18 -6.57 11.63
C ARG A 205 3.44 -6.03 10.23
N GLN A 206 4.20 -6.78 9.43
CA GLN A 206 4.57 -6.46 8.05
C GLN A 206 5.10 -5.02 7.93
N PHE A 207 5.94 -4.60 8.87
CA PHE A 207 6.49 -3.26 8.86
C PHE A 207 7.19 -2.96 7.53
N ALA A 208 6.85 -1.82 6.94
CA ALA A 208 7.53 -1.27 5.78
C ALA A 208 7.79 0.20 6.11
N PRO A 209 9.07 0.63 6.17
CA PRO A 209 9.38 2.01 6.50
C PRO A 209 8.73 2.92 5.46
N LEU A 210 7.88 3.82 5.93
CA LEU A 210 7.27 4.83 5.08
C LEU A 210 8.37 5.84 4.74
N PRO A 211 8.52 6.29 3.49
CA PRO A 211 9.41 7.39 3.18
C PRO A 211 8.81 8.65 3.82
N LEU A 212 9.31 8.97 5.01
CA LEU A 212 8.87 10.11 5.81
C LEU A 212 9.24 11.43 5.15
N ARG A 213 8.58 12.49 5.60
CA ARG A 213 8.84 13.87 5.19
C ARG A 213 10.32 14.23 5.40
N MET A 214 10.92 14.89 4.40
CA MET A 214 12.25 15.49 4.50
C MET A 214 12.42 16.40 5.73
N GLU A 215 11.34 16.98 6.27
CA GLU A 215 11.38 17.83 7.47
C GLU A 215 11.57 17.04 8.78
N GLN A 216 11.00 15.83 8.88
CA GLN A 216 11.28 14.92 10.00
C GLN A 216 12.68 14.33 9.89
N TYR A 217 13.18 14.14 8.66
CA TYR A 217 14.58 13.87 8.41
C TYR A 217 15.47 15.04 8.89
N LYS A 218 15.13 16.29 8.59
CA LYS A 218 15.94 17.46 9.01
C LYS A 218 16.06 17.62 10.53
N ALA A 219 15.01 17.32 11.30
CA ALA A 219 15.05 17.43 12.76
C ALA A 219 15.79 16.27 13.45
N SER A 220 15.83 15.08 12.83
CA SER A 220 16.51 13.89 13.36
C SER A 220 17.93 13.67 12.81
N TYR A 221 18.42 14.55 11.91
CA TYR A 221 19.76 14.50 11.33
C TYR A 221 20.83 15.04 12.30
N THR A 222 20.98 14.38 13.44
CA THR A 222 22.30 14.34 14.10
C THR A 222 23.12 13.24 13.45
N LYS A 223 24.44 13.43 13.32
CA LYS A 223 25.43 12.49 12.74
C LYS A 223 25.23 11.02 13.16
N ASN A 224 24.68 10.81 14.36
CA ASN A 224 24.39 9.51 14.95
C ASN A 224 23.30 8.68 14.24
N LEU A 225 22.35 9.29 13.52
CA LEU A 225 21.30 8.52 12.83
C LEU A 225 21.86 7.75 11.64
N LEU A 226 22.73 8.37 10.83
CA LEU A 226 23.32 7.69 9.68
C LEU A 226 24.29 6.59 10.12
N SER A 227 25.09 6.80 11.16
CA SER A 227 25.95 5.73 11.70
C SER A 227 25.11 4.57 12.23
N ASN A 228 24.09 4.85 13.04
CA ASN A 228 23.26 3.79 13.62
C ASN A 228 22.38 3.10 12.58
N VAL A 229 21.88 3.81 11.55
CA VAL A 229 21.16 3.18 10.43
C VAL A 229 22.09 2.33 9.60
N LEU A 230 23.32 2.75 9.35
CA LEU A 230 24.32 1.95 8.63
C LEU A 230 24.75 0.72 9.45
N GLU A 231 24.94 0.88 10.76
CA GLU A 231 25.23 -0.20 11.70
C GLU A 231 24.08 -1.22 11.75
N ASN A 232 22.83 -0.75 11.74
CA ASN A 232 21.64 -1.59 11.73
C ASN A 232 21.19 -1.99 10.31
N ALA A 233 21.83 -1.50 9.24
CA ALA A 233 21.38 -1.71 7.87
C ALA A 233 21.40 -3.20 7.49
N ALA A 234 22.41 -3.93 7.98
CA ALA A 234 22.51 -5.37 7.80
C ALA A 234 21.29 -6.09 8.42
N THR A 235 20.93 -5.74 9.66
CA THR A 235 19.77 -6.31 10.36
C THR A 235 18.45 -5.94 9.68
N VAL A 236 18.27 -4.68 9.26
CA VAL A 236 17.08 -4.26 8.53
C VAL A 236 16.97 -5.01 7.19
N SER A 237 18.08 -5.13 6.45
CA SER A 237 18.11 -5.87 5.19
C SER A 237 17.81 -7.35 5.39
N GLU A 238 18.37 -7.98 6.42
CA GLU A 238 18.11 -9.38 6.79
C GLU A 238 16.61 -9.59 7.10
N LEU A 239 16.02 -8.72 7.91
CA LEU A 239 14.61 -8.84 8.31
C LEU A 239 13.65 -8.56 7.16
N LEU A 240 13.95 -7.59 6.29
CA LEU A 240 13.18 -7.35 5.07
C LEU A 240 13.26 -8.55 4.12
N TYR A 241 14.44 -9.18 3.99
CA TYR A 241 14.61 -10.39 3.20
C TYR A 241 13.85 -11.58 3.80
N ALA A 242 13.92 -11.77 5.12
CA ALA A 242 13.16 -12.78 5.84
C ALA A 242 11.64 -12.59 5.67
N GLN A 243 11.17 -11.33 5.71
CA GLN A 243 9.77 -10.98 5.44
C GLN A 243 9.36 -11.38 4.02
N LEU A 244 10.20 -11.15 3.01
CA LEU A 244 9.94 -11.59 1.64
C LEU A 244 9.82 -13.12 1.52
N ILE A 245 10.73 -13.87 2.16
CA ILE A 245 10.68 -15.34 2.20
C ILE A 245 9.40 -15.80 2.91
N HIS A 246 9.12 -15.26 4.09
CA HIS A 246 7.95 -15.61 4.89
C HIS A 246 6.64 -15.38 4.10
N ASN A 247 6.53 -14.24 3.41
CA ASN A 247 5.40 -13.93 2.54
C ASN A 247 5.29 -14.85 1.32
N SER A 248 6.40 -15.43 0.84
CA SER A 248 6.38 -16.42 -0.24
C SER A 248 5.86 -17.78 0.23
N ARG A 249 6.17 -18.18 1.48
CA ARG A 249 5.78 -19.47 2.06
C ARG A 249 4.29 -19.52 2.40
N LYS A 250 3.72 -18.44 2.97
CA LYS A 250 2.28 -18.34 3.27
C LYS A 250 1.36 -18.47 2.04
N ARG A 251 1.88 -18.31 0.82
CA ARG A 251 1.11 -18.52 -0.43
C ARG A 251 1.10 -19.97 -0.91
N LYS A 252 2.02 -20.81 -0.45
CA LYS A 252 2.15 -22.20 -0.92
C LYS A 252 1.25 -23.19 -0.15
N THR A 253 0.56 -22.76 0.91
CA THR A 253 -0.51 -23.57 1.49
C THR A 253 -1.65 -23.65 0.47
N PRO A 254 -1.95 -24.83 -0.09
CA PRO A 254 -2.96 -24.97 -1.12
C PRO A 254 -4.32 -24.56 -0.55
N VAL A 255 -5.07 -23.79 -1.34
CA VAL A 255 -6.52 -23.68 -1.19
C VAL A 255 -7.03 -25.11 -1.21
N VAL A 256 -7.56 -25.59 -0.08
CA VAL A 256 -8.26 -26.87 0.01
C VAL A 256 -9.26 -26.88 -1.13
N SER A 257 -9.04 -27.76 -2.11
CA SER A 257 -9.96 -27.99 -3.20
C SER A 257 -11.29 -28.36 -2.58
N SER A 258 -12.28 -27.47 -2.66
CA SER A 258 -13.67 -27.82 -2.39
C SER A 258 -14.05 -28.88 -3.42
N GLY A 259 -13.98 -30.15 -3.01
CA GLY A 259 -14.45 -31.27 -3.82
C GLY A 259 -15.92 -31.08 -4.17
N PRO A 260 -16.39 -31.69 -5.28
CA PRO A 260 -17.75 -31.51 -5.75
C PRO A 260 -18.74 -31.98 -4.66
N ALA A 261 -19.69 -31.12 -4.32
CA ALA A 261 -20.77 -31.43 -3.41
C ALA A 261 -21.55 -32.64 -3.96
N LYS A 262 -21.54 -33.76 -3.21
CA LYS A 262 -22.42 -34.90 -3.50
C LYS A 262 -23.87 -34.45 -3.30
N ILE A 263 -24.57 -34.21 -4.41
CA ILE A 263 -26.02 -34.04 -4.42
C ILE A 263 -26.63 -35.41 -4.10
N LYS A 264 -27.16 -35.57 -2.89
CA LYS A 264 -28.03 -36.71 -2.55
C LYS A 264 -29.37 -36.48 -3.26
N MET A 265 -29.65 -37.24 -4.31
CA MET A 265 -31.00 -37.35 -4.84
C MET A 265 -31.82 -38.20 -3.87
N THR A 266 -32.80 -37.56 -3.23
CA THR A 266 -33.90 -38.24 -2.54
C THR A 266 -34.84 -38.81 -3.59
N LYS A 267 -35.04 -40.14 -3.59
CA LYS A 267 -36.09 -40.80 -4.36
C LYS A 267 -37.45 -40.50 -3.72
N THR A 268 -38.38 -40.00 -4.52
CA THR A 268 -39.83 -40.11 -4.31
C THR A 268 -40.33 -41.38 -4.94
#